data_AF-A0A0C4YKY9-F1
#
_entry.id   AF-A0A0C4YKY9-F1
#
_cell.length_a   1.000
_cell.length_b   1.000
_cell.length_c   1.000
_cell.angle_alpha   90.00
_cell.angle_beta   90.00
_cell.angle_gamma   90.00
#
_symmetry.space_group_name_H-M   'P 1'
#
loop_
_entity.id
_entity.type
_entity.pdbx_description
1 polymer ?
#
loop_
_entity_poly.entity_id
_entity_poly.type
_entity_poly.pdbx_seq_one_letter_code
_entity_poly.pdbx_strand_id
1 'polypeptide(L)'
;MAMRGFTLLEMLVAITLLAVIAVIAWRGLDAMTRGRERLTDHDNRLNSLKLLYGQFQSDCEHLSSPTLLQGSPVELGNGQLLMVRDRRDEGRPGQWQVVAYRLNGNTVVRAASPPADNRSAVQAAMITLRQAGGGGNLARPLVGDADSLSARVWVEPGGWQAENGRIAAALLSGNASASAVAASGVSASLGVATTAVRAIELNLTARMGDGDTPRRFQKICMTGL
;
A
#
# COMPACT_ATOMS: atom_id res chain seq x y z
N MET A 1 -63.61 31.24 43.02
CA MET A 1 -62.45 30.44 42.54
C MET A 1 -62.69 30.18 41.06
N ALA A 2 -62.16 31.02 40.16
CA ALA A 2 -62.47 30.90 38.73
C ALA A 2 -61.57 29.82 38.09
N MET A 3 -62.17 28.71 37.67
CA MET A 3 -61.52 27.67 36.87
C MET A 3 -61.41 28.19 35.43
N ARG A 4 -60.19 28.56 34.99
CA ARG A 4 -59.93 28.85 33.59
C ARG A 4 -59.95 27.53 32.82
N GLY A 5 -61.00 27.32 32.02
CA GLY A 5 -61.11 26.16 31.13
C GLY A 5 -60.13 26.29 29.97
N PHE A 6 -59.29 25.27 29.78
CA PHE A 6 -58.37 25.14 28.67
C PHE A 6 -59.18 25.08 27.36
N THR A 7 -58.91 25.98 26.43
CA THR A 7 -59.69 26.03 25.17
C THR A 7 -59.20 24.95 24.20
N LEU A 8 -60.09 24.40 23.38
CA LEU A 8 -59.71 23.47 22.29
C LEU A 8 -58.62 24.05 21.38
N LEU A 9 -58.66 25.38 21.20
CA LEU A 9 -57.69 26.12 20.41
C LEU A 9 -56.28 26.07 21.03
N GLU A 10 -56.14 26.19 22.35
CA GLU A 10 -54.84 26.05 23.02
C GLU A 10 -54.24 24.65 22.83
N MET A 11 -55.05 23.59 22.89
CA MET A 11 -54.55 22.23 22.68
C MET A 11 -54.15 22.01 21.22
N LEU A 12 -54.92 22.54 20.28
CA LEU A 12 -54.61 22.44 18.86
C LEU A 12 -53.30 23.17 18.56
N VAL A 13 -53.13 24.40 19.03
CA VAL A 13 -51.89 25.16 18.85
C VAL A 13 -50.72 24.43 19.51
N ALA A 14 -50.87 23.95 20.75
CA ALA A 14 -49.84 23.21 21.44
C ALA A 14 -49.40 21.95 20.66
N ILE A 15 -50.34 21.15 20.18
CA ILE A 15 -50.04 19.93 19.40
C ILE A 15 -49.37 20.28 18.08
N THR A 16 -49.82 21.33 17.37
CA THR A 16 -49.17 21.75 16.11
C THR A 16 -47.73 22.20 16.33
N LEU A 17 -47.45 22.98 17.38
CA LEU A 17 -46.09 23.41 17.70
C LEU A 17 -45.20 22.23 18.10
N LEU A 18 -45.72 21.32 18.93
CA LEU A 18 -45.00 20.10 19.30
C LEU A 18 -44.70 19.23 18.08
N ALA A 19 -45.66 19.09 17.15
CA ALA A 19 -45.45 18.35 15.91
C ALA A 19 -44.34 18.96 15.04
N VAL A 20 -44.31 20.28 14.87
CA VAL A 20 -43.27 20.97 14.11
C VAL A 20 -41.89 20.80 14.76
N ILE A 21 -41.79 20.98 16.07
CA ILE A 21 -40.54 20.78 16.81
C ILE A 21 -40.06 19.34 16.69
N ALA A 22 -40.96 18.36 16.81
CA ALA A 22 -40.62 16.95 16.66
C ALA A 22 -40.05 16.64 15.27
N VAL A 23 -40.64 17.20 14.20
CA VAL A 23 -40.15 17.02 12.83
C VAL A 23 -38.77 17.66 12.64
N ILE A 24 -38.54 18.87 13.14
CA ILE A 24 -37.25 19.56 13.06
C ILE A 24 -36.19 18.79 13.86
N ALA A 25 -36.53 18.33 15.06
CA ALA A 25 -35.62 17.55 15.91
C ALA A 25 -35.21 16.23 15.23
N TRP A 26 -36.16 15.51 14.62
CA TRP A 26 -35.86 14.30 13.86
C TRP A 26 -34.96 14.59 12.65
N ARG A 27 -35.24 15.65 11.89
CA ARG A 27 -34.43 16.10 10.76
C ARG A 27 -33.01 16.49 11.18
N GLY A 28 -32.88 17.18 12.31
CA GLY A 28 -31.58 17.56 12.88
C GLY A 28 -30.76 16.35 13.32
N LEU A 29 -31.39 15.39 14.00
CA LEU A 29 -30.76 14.14 14.41
C LEU A 29 -30.31 13.31 13.19
N ASP A 30 -31.18 13.17 12.21
CA ASP A 30 -30.92 12.43 10.97
C ASP A 30 -29.77 13.05 10.14
N ALA A 31 -29.72 14.38 10.06
CA ALA A 31 -28.59 15.08 9.45
C ALA A 31 -27.26 14.84 10.21
N MET A 32 -27.30 14.84 11.55
CA MET A 32 -26.12 14.58 12.38
C MET A 32 -25.61 13.14 12.24
N THR A 33 -26.52 12.16 12.24
CA THR A 33 -26.18 10.73 12.10
C THR A 33 -25.50 10.47 10.76
N ARG A 34 -26.08 10.95 9.65
CA ARG A 34 -25.43 10.85 8.33
C ARG A 34 -24.09 11.58 8.27
N GLY A 35 -23.98 12.74 8.92
CA GLY A 35 -22.73 13.48 9.01
C GLY A 35 -21.63 12.66 9.69
N ARG A 36 -21.97 11.99 10.80
CA ARG A 36 -21.05 11.10 11.53
C ARG A 36 -20.64 9.90 10.69
N GLU A 37 -21.58 9.24 10.02
CA GLU A 37 -21.29 8.08 9.16
C GLU A 37 -20.30 8.42 8.06
N ARG A 38 -20.48 9.56 7.38
CA ARG A 38 -19.55 10.04 6.33
C ARG A 38 -18.16 10.33 6.88
N LEU A 39 -18.07 10.95 8.04
CA LEU A 39 -16.79 11.22 8.69
C LEU A 39 -16.08 9.91 9.08
N THR A 40 -16.81 8.96 9.66
CA THR A 40 -16.26 7.65 10.02
C THR A 40 -15.79 6.87 8.79
N ASP A 41 -16.53 6.88 7.69
CA ASP A 41 -16.09 6.24 6.43
C ASP A 41 -14.81 6.89 5.90
N HIS A 42 -14.74 8.22 5.90
CA HIS A 42 -13.55 8.96 5.48
C HIS A 42 -12.33 8.62 6.34
N ASP A 43 -12.49 8.58 7.66
CA ASP A 43 -11.42 8.21 8.60
C ASP A 43 -10.95 6.76 8.38
N ASN A 44 -11.87 5.83 8.14
CA ASN A 44 -11.54 4.43 7.81
C ASN A 44 -10.70 4.34 6.53
N ARG A 45 -11.07 5.07 5.48
CA ARG A 45 -10.32 5.12 4.22
C ARG A 45 -8.92 5.71 4.41
N LEU A 46 -8.80 6.78 5.19
CA LEU A 46 -7.49 7.36 5.54
C LEU A 46 -6.63 6.38 6.34
N ASN A 47 -7.22 5.64 7.28
CA ASN A 47 -6.52 4.61 8.04
C ASN A 47 -6.04 3.46 7.14
N SER A 48 -6.85 3.01 6.20
CA SER A 48 -6.45 2.05 5.15
C SER A 48 -5.25 2.54 4.34
N LEU A 49 -5.22 3.81 3.94
CA LEU A 49 -4.09 4.40 3.23
C LEU A 49 -2.82 4.45 4.10
N LYS A 50 -2.94 4.83 5.38
CA LYS A 50 -1.82 4.81 6.33
C LYS A 50 -1.27 3.40 6.52
N LEU A 51 -2.14 2.39 6.61
CA LEU A 51 -1.74 0.98 6.71
C LEU A 51 -1.00 0.53 5.45
N LEU A 52 -1.48 0.90 4.26
CA LEU A 52 -0.76 0.64 3.00
C LEU A 52 0.64 1.26 3.04
N TYR A 53 0.77 2.52 3.43
CA TYR A 53 2.06 3.21 3.44
C TYR A 53 3.03 2.65 4.47
N GLY A 54 2.57 2.34 5.68
CA GLY A 54 3.41 1.71 6.70
C GLY A 54 3.87 0.31 6.29
N GLN A 55 2.95 -0.48 5.74
CA GLN A 55 3.25 -1.82 5.25
C GLN A 55 4.24 -1.79 4.07
N PHE A 56 4.02 -0.88 3.12
CA PHE A 56 4.90 -0.67 1.97
C PHE A 56 6.29 -0.21 2.41
N GLN A 57 6.36 0.77 3.30
CA GLN A 57 7.63 1.26 3.84
C GLN A 57 8.42 0.14 4.54
N SER A 58 7.77 -0.65 5.41
CA SER A 58 8.44 -1.77 6.09
C SER A 58 8.97 -2.83 5.11
N ASP A 59 8.23 -3.14 4.03
CA ASP A 59 8.68 -4.09 3.02
C ASP A 59 9.87 -3.55 2.20
N CYS A 60 9.86 -2.26 1.86
CA CYS A 60 10.95 -1.62 1.13
C CYS A 60 12.24 -1.51 1.95
N GLU A 61 12.14 -1.14 3.23
CA GLU A 61 13.30 -0.99 4.12
C GLU A 61 14.07 -2.31 4.24
N HIS A 62 13.35 -3.44 4.11
CA HIS A 62 13.93 -4.78 4.15
C HIS A 62 14.14 -5.39 2.75
N LEU A 63 14.21 -4.59 1.69
CA LEU A 63 14.44 -5.11 0.34
C LEU A 63 15.75 -5.92 0.28
N SER A 64 15.69 -7.10 -0.33
CA SER A 64 16.84 -8.00 -0.42
C SER A 64 17.89 -7.48 -1.40
N SER A 65 19.16 -7.80 -1.14
CA SER A 65 20.28 -7.40 -2.00
C SER A 65 20.23 -8.11 -3.36
N PRO A 66 20.35 -7.38 -4.49
CA PRO A 66 20.48 -7.95 -5.82
C PRO A 66 21.64 -8.93 -5.96
N THR A 67 22.74 -8.71 -5.23
CA THR A 67 23.94 -9.55 -5.26
C THR A 67 23.68 -10.90 -4.57
N LEU A 68 22.97 -10.90 -3.44
CA LEU A 68 22.62 -12.13 -2.72
C LEU A 68 21.61 -12.97 -3.49
N LEU A 69 20.64 -12.33 -4.14
CA LEU A 69 19.65 -12.99 -4.99
C LEU A 69 20.20 -13.41 -6.36
N GLN A 70 21.30 -12.81 -6.81
CA GLN A 70 21.80 -12.92 -8.19
C GLN A 70 20.70 -12.58 -9.22
N GLY A 71 19.90 -11.56 -8.93
CA GLY A 71 18.73 -11.18 -9.72
C GLY A 71 18.10 -9.89 -9.21
N SER A 72 17.06 -9.43 -9.90
CA SER A 72 16.32 -8.24 -9.45
C SER A 72 15.49 -8.57 -8.21
N PRO A 73 15.63 -7.83 -7.10
CA PRO A 73 14.75 -7.98 -5.93
C PRO A 73 13.37 -7.37 -6.16
N VAL A 74 13.14 -6.72 -7.31
CA VAL A 74 11.90 -6.02 -7.64
C VAL A 74 11.47 -6.31 -9.08
N GLU A 75 10.17 -6.55 -9.28
CA GLU A 75 9.56 -6.64 -10.60
C GLU A 75 8.32 -5.74 -10.65
N LEU A 76 8.17 -5.01 -11.73
CA LEU A 76 7.06 -4.14 -12.03
C LEU A 76 6.12 -4.85 -13.01
N GLY A 77 4.82 -4.82 -12.74
CA GLY A 77 3.77 -5.34 -13.60
C GLY A 77 2.67 -4.32 -13.81
N ASN A 78 1.74 -4.62 -14.72
CA ASN A 78 0.57 -3.78 -14.89
C ASN A 78 -0.34 -3.91 -13.66
N GLY A 79 -0.50 -2.83 -12.88
CA GLY A 79 -1.27 -2.90 -11.64
C GLY A 79 -0.56 -3.66 -10.52
N GLN A 80 0.74 -3.96 -10.63
CA GLN A 80 1.46 -4.83 -9.71
C GLN A 80 2.89 -4.37 -9.43
N LEU A 81 3.31 -4.52 -8.17
CA LEU A 81 4.69 -4.41 -7.71
C LEU A 81 5.04 -5.68 -6.93
N LEU A 82 6.06 -6.40 -7.39
CA LEU A 82 6.63 -7.54 -6.71
C LEU A 82 7.95 -7.15 -6.05
N MET A 83 8.19 -7.58 -4.81
CA MET A 83 9.44 -7.33 -4.10
C MET A 83 9.88 -8.60 -3.37
N VAL A 84 11.19 -8.80 -3.27
CA VAL A 84 11.80 -9.82 -2.44
C VAL A 84 12.45 -9.12 -1.26
N ARG A 85 11.96 -9.39 -0.05
CA ARG A 85 12.50 -8.81 1.18
C ARG A 85 13.28 -9.84 1.99
N ASP A 86 14.26 -9.36 2.75
CA ASP A 86 14.85 -10.09 3.87
C ASP A 86 13.86 -10.09 5.04
N ARG A 87 13.70 -11.24 5.67
CA ARG A 87 12.89 -11.49 6.85
C ARG A 87 13.80 -12.03 7.92
N ARG A 88 14.04 -11.21 8.93
CA ARG A 88 14.83 -11.57 10.11
C ARG A 88 13.89 -11.66 11.31
N ASP A 89 13.50 -12.87 11.63
CA ASP A 89 12.78 -13.15 12.87
C ASP A 89 13.78 -13.43 13.98
N GLU A 90 13.49 -12.97 15.20
CA GLU A 90 14.38 -13.14 16.34
C GLU A 90 14.65 -14.62 16.63
N GLY A 91 15.92 -14.98 16.81
CA GLY A 91 16.35 -16.36 17.06
C GLY A 91 16.27 -17.29 15.84
N ARG A 92 15.99 -16.79 14.63
CA ARG A 92 15.95 -17.58 13.39
C ARG A 92 16.96 -17.05 12.37
N PRO A 93 17.50 -17.92 11.48
CA PRO A 93 18.29 -17.45 10.36
C PRO A 93 17.44 -16.55 9.45
N GLY A 94 18.08 -15.56 8.82
CA GLY A 94 17.41 -14.70 7.84
C GLY A 94 16.84 -15.53 6.69
N GLN A 95 15.60 -15.26 6.32
CA GLN A 95 14.88 -15.91 5.23
C GLN A 95 14.40 -14.85 4.25
N TRP A 96 14.21 -15.21 2.98
CA TRP A 96 13.57 -14.32 2.03
C TRP A 96 12.06 -14.48 2.08
N GLN A 97 11.35 -13.42 1.72
CA GLN A 97 9.92 -13.48 1.49
C GLN A 97 9.58 -12.66 0.25
N VAL A 98 8.79 -13.25 -0.64
CA VAL A 98 8.29 -12.53 -1.81
C VAL A 98 6.97 -11.88 -1.42
N VAL A 99 6.84 -10.59 -1.68
CA VAL A 99 5.64 -9.80 -1.44
C VAL A 99 5.16 -9.17 -2.73
N ALA A 100 3.85 -9.05 -2.88
CA ALA A 100 3.22 -8.48 -4.05
C ALA A 100 2.14 -7.49 -3.64
N TYR A 101 2.25 -6.25 -4.11
CA TYR A 101 1.16 -5.28 -4.09
C TYR A 101 0.48 -5.33 -5.45
N ARG A 102 -0.82 -5.53 -5.47
CA ARG A 102 -1.55 -5.54 -6.75
C ARG A 102 -2.96 -4.99 -6.60
N LEU A 103 -3.48 -4.49 -7.72
CA LEU A 103 -4.90 -4.19 -7.86
C LEU A 103 -5.66 -5.48 -8.17
N ASN A 104 -6.61 -5.85 -7.31
CA ASN A 104 -7.55 -6.96 -7.52
C ASN A 104 -8.97 -6.40 -7.58
N GLY A 105 -9.54 -6.32 -8.78
CA GLY A 105 -10.76 -5.56 -9.02
C GLY A 105 -10.53 -4.09 -8.70
N ASN A 106 -11.24 -3.56 -7.70
CA ASN A 106 -11.11 -2.19 -7.20
C ASN A 106 -10.34 -2.10 -5.87
N THR A 107 -9.64 -3.17 -5.45
CA THR A 107 -9.00 -3.21 -4.13
C THR A 107 -7.52 -3.52 -4.27
N VAL A 108 -6.68 -2.66 -3.69
CA VAL A 108 -5.26 -2.94 -3.49
C VAL A 108 -5.11 -4.00 -2.42
N VAL A 109 -4.48 -5.10 -2.79
CA VAL A 109 -4.16 -6.21 -1.89
C VAL A 109 -2.65 -6.37 -1.78
N ARG A 110 -2.19 -6.84 -0.62
CA ARG A 110 -0.83 -7.33 -0.42
C ARG A 110 -0.87 -8.83 -0.24
N ALA A 111 -0.17 -9.57 -1.08
CA ALA A 111 0.12 -10.99 -0.84
C ALA A 111 1.57 -11.18 -0.43
N ALA A 112 1.81 -12.16 0.43
CA ALA A 112 3.16 -12.56 0.82
C ALA A 112 3.29 -14.07 0.73
N SER A 113 4.40 -14.54 0.15
CA SER A 113 4.71 -15.96 0.11
C SER A 113 5.04 -16.48 1.52
N PRO A 114 5.00 -17.80 1.72
CA PRO A 114 5.76 -18.41 2.81
C PRO A 114 7.24 -17.98 2.73
N PRO A 115 7.96 -17.99 3.87
CA PRO A 115 9.39 -17.73 3.87
C PRO A 115 10.16 -18.74 2.99
N ALA A 116 11.17 -18.25 2.29
CA ALA A 116 12.03 -19.00 1.39
C ALA A 116 13.48 -18.94 1.92
N ASP A 117 14.10 -20.09 2.08
CA ASP A 117 15.47 -20.24 2.58
C ASP A 117 16.52 -20.31 1.47
N ASN A 118 16.10 -20.45 0.22
CA ASN A 118 16.96 -20.60 -0.94
C ASN A 118 16.41 -19.88 -2.18
N ARG A 119 17.25 -19.68 -3.19
CA ARG A 119 16.90 -18.91 -4.40
C ARG A 119 15.85 -19.60 -5.27
N SER A 120 15.84 -20.93 -5.35
CA SER A 120 14.84 -21.64 -6.17
C SER A 120 13.43 -21.50 -5.55
N ALA A 121 13.33 -21.51 -4.22
CA ALA A 121 12.09 -21.21 -3.51
C ALA A 121 11.62 -19.76 -3.73
N VAL A 122 12.54 -18.78 -3.73
CA VAL A 122 12.22 -17.39 -4.11
C VAL A 122 11.69 -17.33 -5.54
N GLN A 123 12.35 -17.97 -6.50
CA GLN A 123 11.94 -17.97 -7.90
C GLN A 123 10.54 -18.59 -8.09
N ALA A 124 10.26 -19.71 -7.41
CA ALA A 124 8.94 -20.33 -7.43
C ALA A 124 7.85 -19.42 -6.82
N ALA A 125 8.17 -18.74 -5.71
CA ALA A 125 7.27 -17.78 -5.08
C ALA A 125 7.01 -16.55 -5.96
N MET A 126 8.04 -16.04 -6.66
CA MET A 126 7.89 -14.95 -7.64
C MET A 126 6.99 -15.36 -8.81
N ILE A 127 7.19 -16.55 -9.39
CA ILE A 127 6.34 -17.08 -10.46
C ILE A 127 4.88 -17.17 -9.98
N THR A 128 4.66 -17.67 -8.76
CA THR A 128 3.32 -17.80 -8.18
C THR A 128 2.66 -16.45 -7.99
N LEU A 129 3.33 -15.50 -7.36
CA LEU A 129 2.75 -14.19 -7.03
C LEU A 129 2.64 -13.24 -8.23
N ARG A 130 3.35 -13.51 -9.33
CA ARG A 130 3.20 -12.80 -10.61
C ARG A 130 1.85 -13.08 -11.29
N GLN A 131 1.27 -14.26 -11.05
CA GLN A 131 -0.02 -14.62 -11.63
C GLN A 131 -1.17 -13.82 -11.00
N ALA A 132 -2.19 -13.50 -11.80
CA ALA A 132 -3.42 -12.90 -11.29
C ALA A 132 -4.07 -13.85 -10.26
N GLY A 133 -4.34 -13.35 -9.06
CA GLY A 133 -4.84 -14.16 -7.94
C GLY A 133 -3.80 -15.02 -7.23
N GLY A 134 -2.54 -15.01 -7.68
CA GLY A 134 -1.44 -15.76 -7.08
C GLY A 134 -1.25 -15.44 -5.60
N GLY A 135 -1.16 -16.46 -4.76
CA GLY A 135 -1.12 -16.32 -3.30
C GLY A 135 -2.47 -16.46 -2.60
N GLY A 136 -3.60 -16.46 -3.32
CA GLY A 136 -4.92 -16.84 -2.78
C GLY A 136 -5.23 -16.25 -1.40
N ASN A 137 -5.39 -17.13 -0.40
CA ASN A 137 -5.69 -16.79 1.00
C ASN A 137 -4.59 -16.00 1.73
N LEU A 138 -3.38 -15.90 1.15
CA LEU A 138 -2.27 -15.11 1.68
C LEU A 138 -2.39 -13.62 1.28
N ALA A 139 -3.36 -13.26 0.44
CA ALA A 139 -3.64 -11.89 0.06
C ALA A 139 -4.49 -11.20 1.13
N ARG A 140 -3.99 -10.08 1.66
CA ARG A 140 -4.71 -9.21 2.60
C ARG A 140 -5.16 -7.92 1.89
N PRO A 141 -6.45 -7.54 1.96
CA PRO A 141 -6.92 -6.26 1.44
C PRO A 141 -6.34 -5.09 2.23
N LEU A 142 -6.02 -3.99 1.54
CA LEU A 142 -5.48 -2.77 2.13
C LEU A 142 -6.37 -1.56 1.85
N VAL A 143 -6.51 -1.19 0.57
CA VAL A 143 -7.24 0.02 0.15
C VAL A 143 -8.28 -0.37 -0.90
N GLY A 144 -9.56 -0.14 -0.61
CA GLY A 144 -10.65 -0.28 -1.58
C GLY A 144 -10.82 0.94 -2.47
N ASP A 145 -11.76 0.88 -3.41
CA ASP A 145 -12.10 1.93 -4.37
C ASP A 145 -10.87 2.52 -5.11
N ALA A 146 -9.92 1.64 -5.42
CA ALA A 146 -8.73 1.94 -6.19
C ALA A 146 -8.97 1.73 -7.69
N ASP A 147 -8.57 2.72 -8.49
CA ASP A 147 -8.68 2.71 -9.94
C ASP A 147 -7.38 2.24 -10.61
N SER A 148 -6.22 2.59 -10.04
CA SER A 148 -4.93 2.19 -10.59
C SER A 148 -3.84 2.05 -9.53
N LEU A 149 -2.89 1.16 -9.80
CA LEU A 149 -1.67 0.98 -9.02
C LEU A 149 -0.49 0.89 -9.98
N SER A 150 0.57 1.65 -9.73
CA SER A 150 1.81 1.56 -10.50
C SER A 150 3.01 1.83 -9.61
N ALA A 151 4.18 1.38 -10.04
CA ALA A 151 5.41 1.64 -9.33
C ALA A 151 6.55 1.91 -10.30
N ARG A 152 7.56 2.62 -9.80
CA ARG A 152 8.86 2.80 -10.46
C ARG A 152 9.95 2.75 -9.40
N VAL A 153 11.17 2.43 -9.82
CA VAL A 153 12.29 2.22 -8.91
C VAL A 153 13.47 3.11 -9.28
N TRP A 154 14.14 3.68 -8.29
CA TRP A 154 15.40 4.37 -8.51
C TRP A 154 16.53 3.36 -8.45
N VAL A 155 17.24 3.16 -9.55
CA VAL A 155 18.42 2.31 -9.62
C VAL A 155 19.65 3.21 -9.74
N GLU A 156 20.56 3.11 -8.79
CA GLU A 156 21.81 3.88 -8.82
C GLU A 156 22.81 3.24 -9.81
N PRO A 157 23.53 4.00 -10.66
CA PRO A 157 23.50 5.46 -10.85
C PRO A 157 22.49 5.96 -11.91
N GLY A 158 21.63 5.09 -12.44
CA GLY A 158 20.81 5.34 -13.65
C GLY A 158 19.48 6.08 -13.45
N GLY A 159 19.01 6.29 -12.22
CA GLY A 159 17.79 7.05 -11.93
C GLY A 159 16.49 6.22 -11.92
N TRP A 160 15.34 6.90 -12.07
CA TRP A 160 14.01 6.25 -12.08
C TRP A 160 13.82 5.35 -13.30
N GLN A 161 13.45 4.09 -13.05
CA GLN A 161 13.17 3.05 -14.03
C GLN A 161 11.78 2.46 -13.80
N ALA A 162 11.05 2.20 -14.89
CA ALA A 162 9.73 1.56 -14.88
C ALA A 162 9.71 0.26 -15.71
N GLU A 163 10.82 -0.11 -16.34
CA GLU A 163 10.95 -1.27 -17.22
C GLU A 163 11.81 -2.35 -16.57
N ASN A 164 11.28 -3.55 -16.39
CA ASN A 164 12.01 -4.67 -15.78
C ASN A 164 13.32 -4.99 -16.49
N GLY A 165 13.36 -4.89 -17.83
CA GLY A 165 14.56 -5.13 -18.61
C GLY A 165 15.69 -4.16 -18.28
N ARG A 166 15.38 -2.87 -18.08
CA ARG A 166 16.37 -1.85 -17.69
C ARG A 166 16.83 -2.03 -16.25
N ILE A 167 15.90 -2.35 -15.35
CA ILE A 167 16.21 -2.62 -13.94
C ILE A 167 17.17 -3.81 -13.85
N ALA A 168 16.83 -4.92 -14.50
CA ALA A 168 17.67 -6.11 -14.54
C ALA A 168 19.05 -5.80 -15.15
N ALA A 169 19.11 -5.19 -16.33
CA ALA A 169 20.37 -4.88 -17.00
C ALA A 169 21.30 -4.00 -16.15
N ALA A 170 20.76 -3.00 -15.46
CA ALA A 170 21.52 -2.16 -14.54
C ALA A 170 22.09 -2.98 -13.38
N LEU A 171 21.26 -3.78 -12.69
CA LEU A 171 21.67 -4.60 -11.54
C LEU A 171 22.69 -5.69 -11.92
N LEU A 172 22.54 -6.33 -13.07
CA LEU A 172 23.48 -7.31 -13.60
C LEU A 172 24.86 -6.68 -13.90
N SER A 173 24.87 -5.51 -14.53
CA SER A 173 26.10 -4.77 -14.85
C SER A 173 26.86 -4.35 -13.58
N GLY A 174 26.12 -3.91 -12.56
CA GLY A 174 26.67 -3.59 -11.24
C GLY A 174 27.28 -4.79 -10.53
N ASN A 175 26.56 -5.92 -10.52
CA ASN A 175 27.04 -7.15 -9.90
C ASN A 175 28.35 -7.65 -10.56
N ALA A 176 28.42 -7.64 -11.90
CA ALA A 176 29.63 -8.03 -12.63
C ALA A 176 30.84 -7.13 -12.29
N SER A 177 30.61 -5.82 -12.20
CA SER A 177 31.63 -4.84 -11.82
C SER A 177 32.15 -5.10 -10.40
N ALA A 178 31.26 -5.37 -9.45
CA ALA A 178 31.63 -5.71 -8.07
C ALA A 178 32.45 -7.00 -7.98
N SER A 179 32.07 -8.04 -8.74
CA SER A 179 32.83 -9.30 -8.80
C SER A 179 34.24 -9.13 -9.39
N ALA A 180 34.41 -8.28 -10.41
CA ALA A 180 35.71 -7.99 -11.00
C ALA A 180 36.65 -7.24 -10.04
N VAL A 181 36.12 -6.29 -9.27
CA VAL A 181 36.89 -5.57 -8.24
C VAL A 181 37.32 -6.51 -7.12
N ALA A 182 36.41 -7.39 -6.64
CA ALA A 182 36.73 -8.38 -5.63
C ALA A 182 37.81 -9.37 -6.09
N ALA A 183 37.77 -9.81 -7.36
CA ALA A 183 38.78 -10.71 -7.94
C ALA A 183 40.16 -10.03 -8.11
N SER A 184 40.19 -8.71 -8.23
CA SER A 184 41.42 -7.94 -8.47
C SER A 184 42.22 -7.66 -7.19
N GLY A 185 41.72 -8.06 -6.01
CA GLY A 185 42.41 -7.90 -4.71
C GLY A 185 42.63 -6.45 -4.26
N VAL A 186 42.11 -5.48 -5.01
CA VAL A 186 42.13 -4.05 -4.66
C VAL A 186 41.03 -3.82 -3.65
N SER A 187 41.40 -3.54 -2.40
CA SER A 187 40.46 -3.08 -1.38
C SER A 187 39.70 -1.86 -1.89
N ALA A 188 38.38 -1.99 -2.04
CA ALA A 188 37.50 -0.91 -2.46
C ALA A 188 37.41 0.16 -1.35
N SER A 189 38.43 1.00 -1.20
CA SER A 189 38.47 2.10 -0.22
C SER A 189 37.95 3.43 -0.77
N LEU A 190 37.44 3.47 -2.01
CA LEU A 190 36.86 4.67 -2.63
C LEU A 190 35.60 4.31 -3.42
N GLY A 191 34.43 4.50 -2.81
CA GLY A 191 33.17 4.79 -3.49
C GLY A 191 32.80 3.97 -4.72
N VAL A 192 32.95 2.64 -4.70
CA VAL A 192 32.34 1.79 -5.74
C VAL A 192 30.83 2.01 -5.64
N ALA A 193 30.26 2.69 -6.64
CA ALA A 193 28.82 2.85 -6.77
C ALA A 193 28.21 1.44 -6.88
N THR A 194 27.77 0.90 -5.75
CA THR A 194 27.07 -0.37 -5.73
C THR A 194 25.74 -0.12 -6.43
N THR A 195 25.56 -0.73 -7.59
CA THR A 195 24.28 -0.66 -8.28
C THR A 195 23.24 -1.32 -7.39
N ALA A 196 22.37 -0.49 -6.86
CA ALA A 196 21.33 -0.87 -5.93
C ALA A 196 20.03 -0.19 -6.32
N VAL A 197 18.93 -0.85 -6.04
CA VAL A 197 17.64 -0.18 -5.94
C VAL A 197 17.73 0.68 -4.68
N ARG A 198 17.68 2.02 -4.79
CA ARG A 198 17.76 2.95 -3.65
C ARG A 198 16.41 3.44 -3.17
N ALA A 199 15.44 3.49 -4.08
CA ALA A 199 14.10 3.91 -3.76
C ALA A 199 13.06 3.18 -4.62
N ILE A 200 11.86 3.02 -4.07
CA ILE A 200 10.69 2.56 -4.81
C ILE A 200 9.59 3.60 -4.60
N GLU A 201 8.99 4.05 -5.70
CA GLU A 201 7.83 4.91 -5.68
C GLU A 201 6.60 4.11 -6.03
N LEU A 202 5.62 4.10 -5.13
CA LEU A 202 4.29 3.55 -5.34
C LEU A 202 3.32 4.70 -5.66
N ASN A 203 2.58 4.56 -6.75
CA ASN A 203 1.52 5.45 -7.17
C ASN A 203 0.18 4.71 -7.14
N LEU A 204 -0.80 5.28 -6.44
CA LEU A 204 -2.15 4.77 -6.30
C LEU A 204 -3.15 5.86 -6.70
N THR A 205 -4.17 5.50 -7.47
CA THR A 205 -5.34 6.35 -7.68
C THR A 205 -6.55 5.69 -7.03
N ALA A 206 -7.22 6.38 -6.10
CA ALA A 206 -8.36 5.83 -5.37
C ALA A 206 -9.37 6.91 -4.95
N ARG A 207 -10.62 6.52 -4.69
CA ARG A 207 -11.68 7.39 -4.18
C ARG A 207 -11.73 7.39 -2.65
N MET A 208 -11.87 8.57 -2.04
CA MET A 208 -11.87 8.75 -0.58
C MET A 208 -13.26 8.94 0.03
N GLY A 209 -14.30 8.77 -0.77
CA GLY A 209 -15.70 8.82 -0.38
C GLY A 209 -16.59 8.46 -1.56
N ASP A 210 -17.87 8.21 -1.28
CA ASP A 210 -18.86 7.93 -2.32
C ASP A 210 -19.07 9.17 -3.22
N GLY A 211 -19.08 8.95 -4.54
CA GLY A 211 -19.14 10.02 -5.55
C GLY A 211 -17.92 10.93 -5.64
N ASP A 212 -16.85 10.66 -4.88
CA ASP A 212 -15.63 11.48 -4.93
C ASP A 212 -14.85 11.23 -6.23
N THR A 213 -14.17 12.26 -6.70
CA THR A 213 -13.25 12.13 -7.84
C THR A 213 -12.02 11.33 -7.42
N PRO A 214 -11.48 10.46 -8.29
CA PRO A 214 -10.27 9.72 -7.95
C PRO A 214 -9.10 10.65 -7.63
N ARG A 215 -8.45 10.41 -6.49
CA ARG A 215 -7.29 11.18 -6.05
C ARG A 215 -6.02 10.35 -6.20
N ARG A 216 -4.92 11.02 -6.57
CA ARG A 216 -3.60 10.39 -6.67
C ARG A 216 -2.88 10.45 -5.33
N PHE A 217 -2.34 9.32 -4.94
CA PHE A 217 -1.58 9.06 -3.72
C PHE A 217 -0.22 8.51 -4.11
N GLN A 218 0.85 9.13 -3.60
CA GLN A 218 2.22 8.76 -3.93
C GLN A 218 3.01 8.53 -2.64
N LYS A 219 3.77 7.43 -2.60
CA LYS A 219 4.70 7.14 -1.52
C LYS A 219 6.03 6.69 -2.10
N ILE A 220 7.09 7.42 -1.75
CA ILE A 220 8.46 7.01 -1.99
C ILE A 220 8.98 6.34 -0.71
N CYS A 221 9.56 5.16 -0.85
CA CYS A 221 10.29 4.49 0.20
C CYS A 221 11.76 4.40 -0.19
N MET A 222 12.66 4.68 0.75
CA MET A 222 14.08 4.38 0.60
C MET A 222 14.31 2.93 1.00
N THR A 223 15.17 2.22 0.28
CA THR A 223 15.55 0.85 0.61
C THR A 223 16.68 0.85 1.63
N GLY A 224 16.79 -0.20 2.45
CA GLY A 224 17.92 -0.39 3.38
C GLY A 224 19.25 -0.81 2.73
N LEU A 225 19.32 -0.82 1.40
CA LEU A 225 20.50 -1.15 0.58
C LEU A 225 21.35 0.09 0.31
#